data_AF-A0AAJ1Q1C0-F1
#
_entry.id   AF-A0AAJ1Q1C0-F1
#
_cell.length_a   1.000
_cell.length_b   1.000
_cell.length_c   1.000
_cell.angle_alpha   90.00
_cell.angle_beta   90.00
_cell.angle_gamma   90.00
#
_symmetry.space_group_name_H-M   'P 1'
#
loop_
_entity.id
_entity.type
_entity.pdbx_description
1 polymer ?
#
loop_
_entity_poly.entity_id
_entity_poly.type
_entity_poly.pdbx_seq_one_letter_code
_entity_poly.pdbx_strand_id
1 'polypeptide(L)'
;MNLLRACARPALALPAILDGISALREPEVHVERAHVVRPLMDKVAGEAAPTDEQLTVATRVLGGVTLGAATCFALGKAPRTSATVLAAISIPMALVNHPLWTARSRAERREMTSEMASRFALAGAYALASTDRVGAPSVSWRVNQWQARRALEREKALATKVSA
;
A
#
# COMPACT_ATOMS: atom_id res chain seq x y z
N MET A 1 6.99 -5.15 22.19
CA MET A 1 7.24 -5.23 20.72
C MET A 1 7.58 -6.67 20.38
N ASN A 2 7.08 -7.20 19.27
CA ASN A 2 7.40 -8.56 18.84
C ASN A 2 8.68 -8.53 17.98
N LEU A 3 9.73 -9.24 18.36
CA LEU A 3 11.03 -9.27 17.66
C LEU A 3 10.87 -9.58 16.16
N LEU A 4 9.98 -10.51 15.83
CA LEU A 4 9.62 -10.84 14.46
C LEU A 4 9.20 -9.61 13.64
N ARG A 5 8.41 -8.70 14.24
CA ARG A 5 7.88 -7.51 13.56
C ARG A 5 8.92 -6.40 13.46
N ALA A 6 9.89 -6.36 14.37
CA ALA A 6 11.00 -5.41 14.32
C ALA A 6 11.93 -5.71 13.15
N CYS A 7 12.10 -6.98 12.77
CA CYS A 7 12.91 -7.38 11.62
C CYS A 7 12.10 -7.47 10.32
N ALA A 8 10.87 -7.99 10.37
CA ALA A 8 10.07 -8.22 9.17
C ALA A 8 9.62 -6.93 8.49
N ARG A 9 9.28 -5.87 9.25
CA ARG A 9 8.81 -4.61 8.65
C ARG A 9 9.90 -3.88 7.85
N PRO A 10 11.12 -3.68 8.37
CA PRO A 10 12.21 -3.15 7.57
C PRO A 10 12.56 -4.02 6.36
N ALA A 11 12.58 -5.36 6.53
CA ALA A 11 12.86 -6.28 5.42
C ALA A 11 11.83 -6.17 4.29
N LEU A 12 10.53 -6.06 4.63
CA LEU A 12 9.45 -5.86 3.67
C LEU A 12 9.43 -4.44 3.08
N ALA A 13 9.89 -3.43 3.82
CA ALA A 13 9.93 -2.05 3.35
C ALA A 13 11.07 -1.78 2.37
N LEU A 14 12.17 -2.55 2.45
CA LEU A 14 13.40 -2.28 1.74
C LEU A 14 13.22 -2.12 0.21
N PRO A 15 12.50 -3.00 -0.50
CA PRO A 15 12.28 -2.84 -1.94
C PRO A 15 11.57 -1.52 -2.27
N ALA A 16 10.52 -1.17 -1.52
CA ALA A 16 9.76 0.06 -1.73
C ALA A 16 10.56 1.34 -1.41
N ILE A 17 11.48 1.29 -0.44
CA ILE A 17 12.42 2.38 -0.16
C ILE A 17 13.35 2.59 -1.35
N LEU A 18 13.93 1.50 -1.88
CA LEU A 18 14.84 1.57 -3.02
C LEU A 18 14.12 2.08 -4.28
N ASP A 19 12.92 1.57 -4.57
CA ASP A 19 12.10 2.05 -5.67
C ASP A 19 11.74 3.54 -5.50
N GLY A 20 11.37 3.96 -4.29
CA GLY A 20 11.06 5.36 -3.99
C GLY A 20 12.26 6.31 -4.19
N ILE A 21 13.46 5.90 -3.76
CA ILE A 21 14.70 6.67 -4.00
C ILE A 21 15.01 6.74 -5.49
N SER A 22 14.88 5.63 -6.22
CA SER A 22 15.13 5.58 -7.66
C SER A 22 14.13 6.47 -8.41
N ALA A 23 12.85 6.47 -8.05
CA ALA A 23 11.83 7.35 -8.63
C ALA A 23 12.10 8.85 -8.38
N LEU A 24 12.74 9.20 -7.27
CA LEU A 24 13.13 10.59 -6.97
C LEU A 24 14.41 11.02 -7.69
N ARG A 25 15.38 10.10 -7.82
CA ARG A 25 16.71 10.39 -8.38
C ARG A 25 16.76 10.27 -9.89
N GLU A 26 16.00 9.34 -10.46
CA GLU A 26 15.94 9.01 -11.88
C GLU A 26 14.47 8.99 -12.36
N PRO A 27 13.76 10.13 -12.30
CA PRO A 27 12.36 10.20 -12.70
C PRO A 27 12.18 9.93 -14.21
N GLU A 28 13.19 10.24 -15.01
CA GLU A 28 13.14 10.14 -16.48
C GLU A 28 13.07 8.67 -16.96
N VAL A 29 13.80 7.78 -16.28
CA VAL A 29 13.75 6.32 -16.52
C VAL A 29 12.37 5.74 -16.16
N HIS A 30 11.71 6.31 -15.15
CA HIS A 30 10.37 5.88 -14.73
C HIS A 30 9.28 6.42 -15.66
N VAL A 31 9.47 7.63 -16.19
CA VAL A 31 8.62 8.20 -17.24
C VAL A 31 8.71 7.35 -18.50
N GLU A 32 9.92 6.96 -18.94
CA GLU A 32 10.15 6.09 -20.10
C GLU A 32 9.43 4.72 -19.97
N ARG A 33 9.45 4.12 -18.77
CA ARG A 33 8.64 2.91 -18.49
C ARG A 33 7.14 3.17 -18.54
N ALA A 34 6.69 4.34 -18.08
CA ALA A 34 5.29 4.75 -18.19
C ALA A 34 4.85 5.03 -19.64
N HIS A 35 5.77 5.31 -20.59
CA HIS A 35 5.43 5.39 -22.01
C HIS A 35 4.91 4.06 -22.58
N VAL A 36 5.32 2.92 -22.01
CA VAL A 36 4.87 1.60 -22.46
C VAL A 36 3.38 1.36 -22.19
N VAL A 37 2.83 2.04 -21.18
CA VAL A 37 1.40 1.99 -20.81
C VAL A 37 0.60 3.20 -21.26
N ARG A 38 1.21 4.20 -21.94
CA ARG A 38 0.46 5.29 -22.59
C ARG A 38 -0.74 4.83 -23.41
N PRO A 39 -0.66 3.81 -24.29
CA PRO A 39 -1.84 3.37 -25.03
C PRO A 39 -2.96 2.79 -24.16
N LEU A 40 -2.65 2.37 -22.93
CA LEU A 40 -3.64 1.98 -21.92
C LEU A 40 -4.19 3.22 -21.18
N MET A 41 -3.32 4.20 -20.88
CA MET A 41 -3.71 5.48 -20.27
C MET A 41 -4.59 6.30 -21.22
N ASP A 42 -4.26 6.37 -22.50
CA ASP A 42 -5.05 7.04 -23.53
C ASP A 42 -6.43 6.36 -23.71
N LYS A 43 -6.50 5.03 -23.55
CA LYS A 43 -7.78 4.30 -23.57
C LYS A 43 -8.64 4.54 -22.33
N VAL A 44 -8.04 4.81 -21.18
CA VAL A 44 -8.76 4.98 -19.91
C VAL A 44 -9.08 6.46 -19.64
N ALA A 45 -8.18 7.36 -20.00
CA ALA A 45 -8.25 8.80 -19.71
C ALA A 45 -8.63 9.65 -20.94
N GLY A 46 -8.50 9.13 -22.17
CA GLY A 46 -8.84 9.88 -23.38
C GLY A 46 -8.08 11.20 -23.46
N GLU A 47 -8.81 12.31 -23.61
CA GLU A 47 -8.23 13.68 -23.65
C GLU A 47 -7.65 14.15 -22.30
N ALA A 48 -7.92 13.45 -21.19
CA ALA A 48 -7.34 13.73 -19.88
C ALA A 48 -6.03 12.97 -19.63
N ALA A 49 -5.43 12.36 -20.67
CA ALA A 49 -4.14 11.70 -20.55
C ALA A 49 -3.07 12.71 -20.10
N PRO A 50 -2.32 12.41 -19.03
CA PRO A 50 -1.35 13.35 -18.49
C PRO A 50 -0.22 13.62 -19.48
N THR A 51 0.15 14.88 -19.66
CA THR A 51 1.32 15.27 -20.45
C THR A 51 2.62 14.74 -19.82
N ASP A 52 3.70 14.67 -20.59
CA ASP A 52 5.02 14.20 -20.15
C ASP A 52 5.50 14.93 -18.87
N GLU A 53 5.21 16.22 -18.79
CA GLU A 53 5.52 17.07 -17.64
C GLU A 53 4.67 16.69 -16.41
N GLN A 54 3.36 16.46 -16.60
CA GLN A 54 2.46 15.98 -15.55
C GLN A 54 2.82 14.57 -15.08
N LEU A 55 3.26 13.70 -15.99
CA LEU A 55 3.70 12.33 -15.70
C LEU A 55 5.00 12.33 -14.89
N THR A 56 5.91 13.27 -15.18
CA THR A 56 7.14 13.49 -14.40
C THR A 56 6.82 13.95 -12.97
N VAL A 57 5.90 14.91 -12.82
CA VAL A 57 5.45 15.38 -11.50
C VAL A 57 4.74 14.27 -10.74
N ALA A 58 3.84 13.53 -11.40
CA ALA A 58 3.14 12.41 -10.79
C ALA A 58 4.10 11.31 -10.33
N THR A 59 5.11 10.98 -11.14
CA THR A 59 6.16 10.01 -10.78
C THR A 59 6.95 10.45 -9.55
N ARG A 60 7.34 11.73 -9.47
CA ARG A 60 8.06 12.28 -8.30
C ARG A 60 7.20 12.29 -7.04
N VAL A 61 5.94 12.71 -7.15
CA VAL A 61 4.98 12.69 -6.04
C VAL A 61 4.76 11.26 -5.56
N LEU A 62 4.54 10.32 -6.48
CA LEU A 62 4.31 8.92 -6.17
C LEU A 62 5.57 8.27 -5.55
N GLY A 63 6.76 8.59 -6.06
CA GLY A 63 8.04 8.16 -5.50
C GLY A 63 8.23 8.68 -4.06
N GLY A 64 7.93 9.96 -3.82
CA GLY A 64 7.98 10.57 -2.49
C GLY A 64 6.98 9.95 -1.51
N VAL A 65 5.74 9.70 -1.95
CA VAL A 65 4.70 9.02 -1.16
C VAL A 65 5.12 7.59 -0.84
N THR A 66 5.65 6.87 -1.81
CA THR A 66 6.11 5.48 -1.64
C THR A 66 7.27 5.41 -0.65
N LEU A 67 8.26 6.30 -0.79
CA LEU A 67 9.39 6.40 0.14
C LEU A 67 8.91 6.73 1.55
N GLY A 68 8.08 7.76 1.70
CA GLY A 68 7.53 8.15 3.00
C GLY A 68 6.71 7.04 3.66
N ALA A 69 5.82 6.39 2.89
CA ALA A 69 5.03 5.26 3.37
C ALA A 69 5.91 4.07 3.77
N ALA A 70 6.91 3.72 2.96
CA ALA A 70 7.84 2.63 3.25
C ALA A 70 8.68 2.90 4.51
N THR A 71 9.19 4.13 4.67
CA THR A 71 9.90 4.53 5.89
C THR A 71 8.99 4.52 7.12
N CYS A 72 7.76 5.04 7.03
CA CYS A 72 6.79 4.96 8.13
C CYS A 72 6.44 3.51 8.47
N PHE A 73 6.29 2.65 7.45
CA PHE A 73 6.04 1.22 7.62
C PHE A 73 7.21 0.52 8.33
N ALA A 74 8.45 0.79 7.91
CA ALA A 74 9.67 0.26 8.53
C ALA A 74 9.81 0.69 10.00
N LEU A 75 9.56 1.97 10.29
CA LEU A 75 9.63 2.54 11.63
C LEU A 75 8.42 2.16 12.51
N GLY A 76 7.41 1.48 11.96
CA GLY A 76 6.20 1.11 12.69
C GLY A 76 5.29 2.30 13.02
N LYS A 77 5.45 3.44 12.35
CA LYS A 77 4.55 4.60 12.46
C LYS A 77 3.32 4.37 11.56
N ALA A 78 2.15 4.28 12.18
CA ALA A 78 0.87 3.98 11.51
C ALA A 78 0.99 2.83 10.47
N PRO A 79 1.45 1.64 10.89
CA PRO A 79 1.89 0.59 9.96
C PRO A 79 0.76 0.10 9.06
N ARG A 80 -0.50 0.22 9.50
CA ARG A 80 -1.67 -0.19 8.73
C ARG A 80 -1.93 0.73 7.55
N THR A 81 -1.92 2.06 7.78
CA THR A 81 -2.16 3.04 6.71
C THR A 81 -1.02 3.01 5.71
N SER A 82 0.23 2.94 6.19
CA SER A 82 1.40 2.83 5.34
C SER A 82 1.37 1.56 4.47
N ALA A 83 0.97 0.42 5.05
CA ALA A 83 0.82 -0.83 4.31
C ALA A 83 -0.32 -0.78 3.28
N THR A 84 -1.46 -0.15 3.61
CA THR A 84 -2.56 0.06 2.64
C THR A 84 -2.09 0.91 1.46
N VAL A 85 -1.38 2.00 1.72
CA VAL A 85 -0.83 2.87 0.67
C VAL A 85 0.15 2.10 -0.20
N LEU A 86 1.10 1.36 0.40
CA LEU A 86 2.07 0.56 -0.35
C LEU A 86 1.40 -0.54 -1.19
N ALA A 87 0.39 -1.23 -0.65
CA ALA A 87 -0.38 -2.22 -1.39
C ALA A 87 -1.12 -1.60 -2.58
N ALA A 88 -1.76 -0.44 -2.37
CA ALA A 88 -2.50 0.27 -3.41
C ALA A 88 -1.58 0.77 -4.54
N ILE A 89 -0.36 1.19 -4.22
CA ILE A 89 0.62 1.67 -5.22
C ILE A 89 1.33 0.52 -5.92
N SER A 90 1.64 -0.57 -5.21
CA SER A 90 2.45 -1.68 -5.74
C SER A 90 1.75 -2.44 -6.87
N ILE A 91 0.43 -2.57 -6.82
CA ILE A 91 -0.37 -3.28 -7.84
C ILE A 91 -0.30 -2.59 -9.21
N PRO A 92 -0.65 -1.29 -9.35
CA PRO A 92 -0.54 -0.61 -10.63
C PRO A 92 0.92 -0.52 -11.09
N MET A 93 1.87 -0.27 -10.19
CA MET A 93 3.29 -0.20 -10.56
C MET A 93 3.85 -1.51 -11.10
N ALA A 94 3.40 -2.67 -10.60
CA ALA A 94 3.79 -3.97 -11.14
C ALA A 94 3.38 -4.12 -12.62
N LEU A 95 2.19 -3.62 -12.96
CA LEU A 95 1.66 -3.67 -14.33
C LEU A 95 2.37 -2.69 -15.27
N VAL A 96 2.73 -1.50 -14.77
CA VAL A 96 3.47 -0.48 -15.53
C VAL A 96 4.91 -0.92 -15.80
N ASN A 97 5.58 -1.50 -14.82
CA ASN A 97 6.99 -1.86 -14.94
C ASN A 97 7.24 -3.15 -15.73
N HIS A 98 6.30 -4.11 -15.69
CA HIS A 98 6.47 -5.41 -16.36
C HIS A 98 5.28 -5.75 -17.27
N PRO A 99 5.06 -4.98 -18.35
CA PRO A 99 3.99 -5.22 -19.30
C PRO A 99 4.22 -6.51 -20.09
N LEU A 100 3.60 -7.62 -19.65
CA LEU A 100 3.78 -8.95 -20.28
C LEU A 100 3.43 -8.99 -21.78
N TRP A 101 2.65 -8.01 -22.25
CA TRP A 101 2.23 -7.88 -23.64
C TRP A 101 3.33 -7.31 -24.57
N THR A 102 4.41 -6.72 -24.03
CA THR A 102 5.54 -6.23 -24.87
C THR A 102 6.64 -7.25 -25.07
N ALA A 103 6.59 -8.40 -24.38
CA ALA A 103 7.62 -9.42 -24.46
C ALA A 103 7.75 -9.97 -25.89
N ARG A 104 8.96 -9.92 -26.45
CA ARG A 104 9.30 -10.37 -27.81
C ARG A 104 9.78 -11.81 -27.85
N SER A 105 10.22 -12.36 -26.71
CA SER A 105 10.69 -13.75 -26.60
C SER A 105 10.07 -14.52 -25.44
N ARG A 106 10.11 -15.86 -25.49
CA ARG A 106 9.64 -16.73 -24.40
C ARG A 106 10.50 -16.57 -23.12
N ALA A 107 11.79 -16.27 -23.28
CA ALA A 107 12.71 -16.04 -22.16
C ALA A 107 12.37 -14.72 -21.45
N GLU A 108 12.26 -13.62 -22.20
CA GLU A 108 11.87 -12.30 -21.70
C GLU A 108 10.50 -12.34 -21.01
N ARG A 109 9.51 -13.04 -21.58
CA ARG A 109 8.20 -13.20 -20.94
C ARG A 109 8.28 -13.92 -19.60
N ARG A 110 9.16 -14.93 -19.45
CA ARG A 110 9.35 -15.64 -18.18
C ARG A 110 9.97 -14.74 -17.13
N GLU A 111 10.97 -13.95 -17.51
CA GLU A 111 11.64 -12.99 -16.62
C GLU A 111 10.65 -11.92 -16.13
N MET A 112 9.94 -11.26 -17.05
CA MET A 112 8.92 -10.27 -16.71
C MET A 112 7.79 -10.87 -15.83
N THR A 113 7.39 -12.12 -16.08
CA THR A 113 6.39 -12.80 -15.24
C THR A 113 6.92 -13.07 -13.83
N SER A 114 8.19 -13.47 -13.71
CA SER A 114 8.83 -13.69 -12.41
C SER A 114 8.91 -12.40 -11.61
N GLU A 115 9.38 -11.32 -12.22
CA GLU A 115 9.46 -10.00 -11.57
C GLU A 115 8.08 -9.49 -11.17
N MET A 116 7.11 -9.57 -12.08
CA MET A 116 5.73 -9.19 -11.78
C MET A 116 5.14 -10.02 -10.64
N ALA A 117 5.37 -11.33 -10.62
CA ALA A 117 4.93 -12.21 -9.54
C ALA A 117 5.57 -11.83 -8.20
N SER A 118 6.86 -11.50 -8.16
CA SER A 118 7.52 -10.99 -6.95
C SER A 118 6.90 -9.68 -6.46
N ARG A 119 6.56 -8.76 -7.37
CA ARG A 119 5.87 -7.50 -7.02
C ARG A 119 4.46 -7.75 -6.48
N PHE A 120 3.71 -8.69 -7.05
CA PHE A 120 2.40 -9.10 -6.53
C PHE A 120 2.49 -9.78 -5.17
N ALA A 121 3.50 -10.62 -4.95
CA ALA A 121 3.74 -11.24 -3.65
C ALA A 121 4.01 -10.19 -2.56
N LEU A 122 4.81 -9.16 -2.88
CA LEU A 122 5.05 -8.02 -1.98
C LEU A 122 3.77 -7.21 -1.73
N ALA A 123 2.98 -6.93 -2.77
CA ALA A 123 1.69 -6.27 -2.62
C ALA A 123 0.73 -7.06 -1.71
N GLY A 124 0.69 -8.38 -1.87
CA GLY A 124 -0.07 -9.28 -0.98
C GLY A 124 0.43 -9.25 0.46
N ALA A 125 1.76 -9.20 0.67
CA ALA A 125 2.34 -9.05 2.00
C ALA A 125 1.95 -7.71 2.65
N TYR A 126 1.94 -6.60 1.90
CA TYR A 126 1.46 -5.31 2.40
C TYR A 126 -0.05 -5.32 2.69
N ALA A 127 -0.85 -5.93 1.81
CA ALA A 127 -2.29 -6.08 2.04
C ALA A 127 -2.56 -6.86 3.33
N LEU A 128 -1.84 -7.96 3.58
CA LEU A 128 -1.96 -8.71 4.83
C LEU A 128 -1.50 -7.86 6.03
N ALA A 129 -0.37 -7.15 5.91
CA ALA A 129 0.15 -6.28 6.96
C ALA A 129 -0.80 -5.11 7.30
N SER A 130 -1.63 -4.66 6.36
CA SER A 130 -2.65 -3.63 6.60
C SER A 130 -3.75 -4.08 7.58
N THR A 131 -3.97 -5.40 7.68
CA THR A 131 -4.96 -6.01 8.56
C THR A 131 -4.40 -6.36 9.95
N ASP A 132 -3.08 -6.34 10.15
CA ASP A 132 -2.46 -6.68 11.43
C ASP A 132 -2.82 -5.63 12.50
N ARG A 133 -3.64 -6.05 13.48
CA ARG A 133 -4.09 -5.21 14.60
C ARG A 133 -3.13 -5.21 15.78
N VAL A 134 -2.05 -6.00 15.78
CA VAL A 134 -1.01 -6.02 16.83
C VAL A 134 -1.61 -6.08 18.26
N GLY A 135 -2.69 -6.84 18.44
CA GLY A 135 -3.40 -6.94 19.72
C GLY A 135 -4.22 -5.72 20.14
N ALA A 136 -4.20 -4.62 19.37
CA ALA A 136 -5.06 -3.47 19.63
C ALA A 136 -6.52 -3.79 19.30
N PRO A 137 -7.48 -3.40 20.16
CA PRO A 137 -8.89 -3.65 19.92
C PRO A 137 -9.37 -2.95 18.64
N SER A 138 -10.20 -3.64 17.85
CA SER A 138 -10.80 -3.03 16.66
C SER A 138 -11.74 -1.89 17.03
N VAL A 139 -12.01 -0.99 16.07
CA VAL A 139 -13.02 0.07 16.25
C VAL A 139 -14.37 -0.54 16.64
N SER A 140 -14.78 -1.62 15.97
CA SER A 140 -16.00 -2.38 16.30
C SER A 140 -15.96 -2.94 17.72
N TRP A 141 -14.82 -3.46 18.19
CA TRP A 141 -14.68 -3.90 19.58
C TRP A 141 -14.86 -2.73 20.56
N ARG A 142 -14.26 -1.57 20.28
CA ARG A 142 -14.41 -0.39 21.14
C ARG A 142 -15.85 0.12 21.17
N VAL A 143 -16.55 0.11 20.02
CA VAL A 143 -17.95 0.49 19.91
C VAL A 143 -18.83 -0.48 20.67
N ASN A 144 -18.64 -1.79 20.49
CA ASN A 144 -19.38 -2.82 21.23
C ASN A 144 -19.13 -2.71 22.74
N GLN A 145 -17.89 -2.43 23.16
CA GLN A 145 -17.58 -2.27 24.58
C GLN A 145 -18.17 -0.99 25.18
N TRP A 146 -18.27 0.07 24.39
CA TRP A 146 -18.98 1.29 24.79
C TRP A 146 -20.49 1.05 24.92
N GLN A 147 -21.10 0.33 23.99
CA GLN A 147 -22.52 -0.06 24.05
C GLN A 147 -22.80 -0.98 25.25
N ALA A 148 -21.94 -1.97 25.49
CA ALA A 148 -22.05 -2.88 26.63
C ALA A 148 -21.95 -2.13 27.97
N ARG A 149 -21.02 -1.15 28.08
CA ARG A 149 -20.93 -0.28 29.27
C ARG A 149 -22.21 0.53 29.49
N ARG A 150 -22.75 1.14 28.42
CA ARG A 150 -24.02 1.90 28.46
C ARG A 150 -25.21 1.03 28.88
N ALA A 151 -25.27 -0.22 28.42
CA ALA A 151 -26.32 -1.16 28.80
C ALA A 151 -26.25 -1.50 30.30
N LEU A 152 -25.05 -1.80 30.81
CA LEU A 152 -24.84 -2.07 32.24
C LEU A 152 -25.17 -0.86 33.12
N GLU A 153 -24.85 0.37 32.68
CA GLU A 153 -25.22 1.60 33.39
C GLU A 153 -26.75 1.79 33.45
N ARG A 154 -27.46 1.47 32.35
CA ARG A 154 -28.92 1.52 32.32
C ARG A 154 -29.56 0.49 33.25
N GLU A 155 -29.06 -0.74 33.25
CA GLU A 155 -29.54 -1.80 34.15
C GLU A 155 -29.33 -1.42 35.62
N LYS A 156 -28.15 -0.87 35.96
CA LYS A 156 -27.89 -0.37 37.32
C LYS A 156 -28.84 0.77 37.72
N ALA A 157 -29.08 1.73 36.83
CA ALA A 157 -30.00 2.83 37.09
C ALA A 157 -31.46 2.36 37.28
N LEU A 158 -31.87 1.31 36.56
CA LEU A 158 -33.19 0.68 36.74
C LEU A 158 -33.26 -0.10 38.06
N ALA A 159 -32.23 -0.86 38.40
CA ALA A 159 -32.17 -1.60 39.66
C ALA A 159 -32.22 -0.67 40.89
N THR A 160 -31.51 0.47 40.86
CA THR A 160 -31.55 1.48 41.92
C THR A 160 -32.93 2.13 42.08
N LYS A 161 -33.68 2.30 40.98
CA LYS A 161 -35.05 2.83 41.01
C LYS A 161 -36.10 1.85 41.53
N VAL A 162 -35.87 0.55 41.39
CA VAL A 162 -36.77 -0.50 41.87
C VAL A 162 -36.56 -0.79 43.36
N SER A 163 -35.36 -0.52 43.89
CA SER A 163 -35.01 -0.70 45.30
C SER A 163 -35.31 0.51 46.21
N ALA A 164 -35.77 1.63 45.64
CA ALA A 164 -36.14 2.87 46.33
C ALA A 164 -37.67 3.02 46.35
#